data_AF-A0A392MIW1-F1
#
_entry.id   AF-A0A392MIW1-F1
#
_cell.length_a   1.000
_cell.length_b   1.000
_cell.length_c   1.000
_cell.angle_alpha   90.00
_cell.angle_beta   90.00
_cell.angle_gamma   90.00
#
_symmetry.space_group_name_H-M   'P 1'
#
loop_
_entity.id
_entity.type
_entity.pdbx_description
1 polymer ?
#
loop_
_entity_poly.entity_id
_entity_poly.type
_entity_poly.pdbx_seq_one_letter_code
_entity_poly.pdbx_strand_id
1 'polypeptide(L)'
;VPKPLNQVIALVDPDANHLTENQNLNSDEQNRFYSIEEFEVRIMEPEKSGGPWQTKATIPMQSSENALTVRMVTLMNTSSKENETLLAVGTAYVQGEDVAARGRILLFSLGKNTDNPQALVSEVYSKELKGAISAMASLQGHLLVASGPKIILHKWTGTELNGVAFFDVPPLHVVSLNI
;
A
#
# COMPACT_ATOMS: atom_id res chain seq x y z
N VAL A 1 21.06 9.21 24.26
CA VAL A 1 19.64 9.21 23.84
C VAL A 1 19.63 8.99 22.33
N PRO A 2 19.06 7.90 21.81
CA PRO A 2 19.07 7.65 20.37
C PRO A 2 18.14 8.66 19.67
N LYS A 3 18.59 9.21 18.56
CA LYS A 3 17.79 10.10 17.69
C LYS A 3 16.58 9.31 17.16
N PRO A 4 15.35 9.85 17.20
CA PRO A 4 14.22 9.19 16.54
C PRO A 4 14.43 9.22 15.02
N LEU A 5 14.19 8.08 14.37
CA LEU A 5 14.51 7.81 12.97
C LEU A 5 13.62 8.59 11.97
N ASN A 6 12.53 9.21 12.44
CA ASN A 6 11.42 9.66 11.61
C ASN A 6 11.18 11.18 11.73
N GLN A 7 12.18 12.00 11.42
CA GLN A 7 12.06 13.47 11.43
C GLN A 7 12.64 14.07 10.15
N VAL A 8 11.83 14.84 9.43
CA VAL A 8 12.26 15.64 8.27
C VAL A 8 11.94 17.11 8.53
N ILE A 9 12.84 17.99 8.08
CA ILE A 9 12.73 19.45 8.19
C ILE A 9 11.86 19.96 7.04
N ALA A 10 10.84 20.77 7.34
CA ALA A 10 10.12 21.50 6.31
C ALA A 10 11.07 22.54 5.67
N LEU A 11 11.36 22.41 4.37
CA LEU A 11 12.02 23.45 3.60
C LEU A 11 10.98 24.56 3.35
N VAL A 12 11.17 25.71 3.99
CA VAL A 12 10.37 26.90 3.71
C VAL A 12 10.80 27.46 2.36
N ASP A 13 9.83 27.74 1.50
CA ASP A 13 9.98 28.29 0.16
C ASP A 13 10.74 29.65 0.20
N PRO A 14 11.84 29.86 -0.55
CA PRO A 14 12.65 31.08 -0.45
C PRO A 14 11.99 32.33 -1.06
N ASP A 15 10.80 32.23 -1.67
CA ASP A 15 10.14 33.33 -2.37
C ASP A 15 9.12 34.14 -1.54
N ALA A 16 9.09 33.96 -0.21
CA ALA A 16 8.29 34.81 0.70
C ALA A 16 8.98 36.15 1.07
N ASN A 17 9.91 36.64 0.24
CA ASN A 17 10.49 37.97 0.40
C ASN A 17 9.53 39.04 -0.12
N HIS A 18 8.53 39.39 0.67
CA HIS A 18 7.96 40.74 0.78
C HIS A 18 6.71 40.68 1.66
N LEU A 19 6.86 40.84 2.97
CA LEU A 19 5.92 41.55 3.84
C LEU A 19 6.62 41.78 5.19
N THR A 20 6.70 43.05 5.55
CA THR A 20 7.48 43.66 6.61
C THR A 20 6.89 43.46 8.01
N GLU A 21 7.80 43.41 8.99
CA GLU A 21 7.68 43.81 10.40
C GLU A 21 6.95 42.90 11.41
N ASN A 22 7.76 42.46 12.39
CA ASN A 22 7.39 42.06 13.75
C ASN A 22 6.50 40.83 13.91
N GLN A 23 7.11 39.65 13.75
CA GLN A 23 6.80 38.53 14.63
C GLN A 23 8.11 38.04 15.23
N ASN A 24 8.26 38.23 16.54
CA ASN A 24 9.22 37.49 17.35
C ASN A 24 8.80 36.01 17.29
N LEU A 25 9.19 35.32 16.23
CA LEU A 25 8.99 33.89 16.11
C LEU A 25 9.87 33.23 17.16
N ASN A 26 9.23 32.52 18.06
CA ASN A 26 9.89 31.77 19.12
C ASN A 26 10.87 30.80 18.44
N SER A 27 12.09 30.63 18.94
CA SER A 27 13.08 29.70 18.34
C SER A 27 12.58 28.26 18.22
N ASP A 28 11.49 27.94 18.91
CA ASP A 28 10.78 26.65 18.88
C ASP A 28 9.86 26.49 17.66
N GLU A 29 9.50 27.56 16.95
CA GLU A 29 8.66 27.50 15.74
C GLU A 29 9.48 27.22 14.46
N GLN A 30 10.79 27.43 14.50
CA GLN A 30 11.70 27.21 13.36
C GLN A 30 12.00 25.72 13.08
N ASN A 31 11.62 24.82 14.00
CA ASN A 31 11.86 23.37 13.90
C ASN A 31 10.58 22.59 14.19
N ARG A 32 9.51 22.87 13.45
CA ARG A 32 8.28 22.07 13.54
C ARG A 32 8.52 20.71 12.87
N PHE A 33 8.95 19.74 13.67
CA PHE A 33 9.03 18.35 13.24
C PHE A 33 7.61 17.78 13.09
N TYR A 34 7.28 17.33 11.90
CA TYR A 34 6.06 16.57 11.65
C TYR A 34 6.37 15.08 11.80
N SER A 35 5.57 14.37 12.57
CA SER A 35 5.64 12.91 12.64
C SER A 35 5.10 12.33 11.34
N ILE A 36 5.88 11.45 10.70
CA ILE A 36 5.44 10.67 9.54
C ILE A 36 4.91 9.33 10.07
N GLU A 37 3.73 8.94 9.59
CA GLU A 37 3.16 7.64 9.88
C GLU A 37 3.86 6.55 9.06
N GLU A 38 4.13 5.41 9.68
CA GLU A 38 4.68 4.21 9.04
C GLU A 38 3.69 3.07 9.23
N PHE A 39 3.44 2.32 8.17
CA PHE A 39 2.41 1.28 8.13
C PHE A 39 3.03 -0.09 7.89
N GLU A 40 2.32 -1.11 8.34
CA GLU A 40 2.65 -2.50 8.05
C GLU A 40 1.39 -3.36 8.07
N VAL A 41 1.43 -4.47 7.33
CA VAL A 41 0.40 -5.51 7.36
C VAL A 41 0.94 -6.67 8.18
N ARG A 42 0.21 -7.05 9.23
CA ARG A 42 0.57 -8.20 10.09
C ARG A 42 -0.37 -9.37 9.85
N ILE A 43 0.20 -10.56 9.68
CA ILE A 43 -0.55 -11.81 9.73
C ILE A 43 -0.47 -12.34 11.14
N MET A 44 -1.63 -12.60 11.73
CA MET A 44 -1.76 -13.03 13.11
C MET A 44 -2.45 -14.38 13.16
N GLU A 45 -2.02 -15.22 14.10
CA GLU A 45 -2.61 -16.53 14.36
C GLU A 45 -2.70 -16.73 15.89
N PRO A 46 -3.78 -17.32 16.42
CA PRO A 46 -3.84 -17.67 17.83
C PRO A 46 -2.89 -18.83 18.12
N GLU A 47 -2.15 -18.78 19.24
CA GLU A 47 -1.21 -19.84 19.64
C GLU A 47 -1.89 -21.23 19.78
N LYS A 48 -3.17 -21.20 20.18
CA LYS A 48 -4.08 -22.34 20.29
C LYS A 48 -5.51 -21.84 20.21
N SER A 49 -6.49 -22.72 20.01
CA SER A 49 -7.91 -22.33 20.02
C SER A 49 -8.27 -21.59 21.31
N GLY A 50 -8.66 -20.31 21.19
CA GLY A 50 -8.97 -19.43 22.33
C GLY A 50 -7.75 -18.84 23.07
N GLY A 51 -6.53 -19.05 22.56
CA GLY A 51 -5.29 -18.45 23.09
C GLY A 51 -5.04 -17.02 22.57
N PRO A 52 -3.95 -16.37 23.04
CA PRO A 52 -3.58 -15.04 22.58
C PRO A 52 -3.16 -15.05 21.11
N TRP A 53 -3.48 -13.96 20.41
CA TRP A 53 -3.05 -13.75 19.03
C TRP A 53 -1.57 -13.36 18.99
N GLN A 54 -0.81 -14.03 18.12
CA GLN A 54 0.60 -13.73 17.88
C GLN A 54 0.83 -13.33 16.44
N THR A 55 1.69 -12.34 16.21
CA THR A 55 2.15 -11.97 14.87
C THR A 55 3.05 -13.07 14.33
N LYS A 56 2.65 -13.67 13.21
CA LYS A 56 3.41 -14.70 12.51
C LYS A 56 4.25 -14.16 11.37
N ALA A 57 3.81 -13.06 10.75
CA ALA A 57 4.57 -12.37 9.73
C ALA A 57 4.20 -10.89 9.71
N THR A 58 5.16 -10.07 9.29
CA THR A 58 5.02 -8.62 9.14
C THR A 58 5.49 -8.22 7.75
N ILE A 59 4.66 -7.45 7.05
CA ILE A 59 4.95 -6.87 5.75
C ILE A 59 5.07 -5.36 5.96
N PRO A 60 6.29 -4.79 6.03
CA PRO A 60 6.48 -3.36 6.20
C PRO A 60 6.11 -2.61 4.92
N MET A 61 5.46 -1.46 5.06
CA MET A 61 5.30 -0.50 3.97
C MET A 61 6.54 0.38 3.87
N GLN A 62 6.71 1.06 2.74
CA GLN A 62 7.73 2.08 2.56
C GLN A 62 7.35 3.39 3.30
N SER A 63 8.31 4.31 3.44
CA SER A 63 8.02 5.62 4.03
C SER A 63 6.93 6.35 3.24
N SER A 64 5.97 6.93 3.97
CA SER A 64 4.78 7.58 3.41
C SER A 64 3.86 6.65 2.61
N GLU A 65 4.03 5.34 2.69
CA GLU A 65 3.16 4.39 1.99
C GLU A 65 2.10 3.80 2.92
N ASN A 66 0.85 3.98 2.53
CA ASN A 66 -0.32 3.53 3.28
C ASN A 66 -0.95 2.33 2.57
N ALA A 67 -1.20 1.25 3.32
CA ALA A 67 -2.02 0.14 2.83
C ALA A 67 -3.49 0.56 2.82
N LEU A 68 -4.07 0.71 1.63
CA LEU A 68 -5.46 1.14 1.45
C LEU A 68 -6.45 -0.03 1.38
N THR A 69 -5.99 -1.16 0.85
CA THR A 69 -6.83 -2.36 0.73
C THR A 69 -6.00 -3.63 0.98
N VAL A 70 -6.61 -4.58 1.68
CA VAL A 70 -6.05 -5.91 1.93
C VAL A 70 -7.16 -6.92 1.66
N ARG A 71 -6.91 -7.86 0.74
CA ARG A 71 -7.90 -8.85 0.30
C ARG A 71 -7.24 -10.19 -0.02
N MET A 72 -7.87 -11.28 0.36
CA MET A 72 -7.58 -12.58 -0.24
C MET A 72 -8.23 -12.62 -1.62
N VAL A 73 -7.46 -12.88 -2.66
CA VAL A 73 -7.92 -12.95 -4.05
C VAL A 73 -7.58 -14.31 -4.64
N THR A 74 -8.50 -14.87 -5.43
CA THR A 74 -8.23 -16.12 -6.16
C THR A 74 -8.13 -15.81 -7.65
N LEU A 75 -6.95 -16.02 -8.22
CA LEU A 75 -6.59 -15.67 -9.59
C LEU A 75 -6.27 -16.94 -10.38
N MET A 76 -6.68 -16.99 -11.64
CA MET A 76 -6.29 -18.05 -12.57
C MET A 76 -4.90 -17.71 -13.10
N ASN A 77 -3.90 -18.51 -12.71
CA ASN A 77 -2.57 -18.42 -13.30
C ASN A 77 -2.64 -18.96 -14.74
N THR A 78 -2.46 -18.06 -15.69
CA THR A 78 -2.57 -18.38 -17.12
C THR A 78 -1.43 -19.26 -17.63
N SER A 79 -0.30 -19.34 -16.93
CA SER A 79 0.84 -20.20 -17.25
C SER A 79 0.63 -21.63 -16.75
N SER A 80 0.27 -21.81 -15.48
CA SER A 80 0.03 -23.14 -14.89
C SER A 80 -1.36 -23.70 -15.15
N LYS A 81 -2.33 -22.85 -15.51
CA LYS A 81 -3.77 -23.17 -15.63
C LYS A 81 -4.43 -23.55 -14.30
N GLU A 82 -3.84 -23.14 -13.18
CA GLU A 82 -4.39 -23.38 -11.85
C GLU A 82 -4.87 -22.08 -11.19
N ASN A 83 -5.80 -22.23 -10.25
CA ASN A 83 -6.21 -21.11 -9.40
C ASN A 83 -5.24 -20.95 -8.23
N GLU A 84 -4.76 -19.73 -8.03
CA GLU A 84 -3.87 -19.36 -6.93
C GLU A 84 -4.59 -18.38 -6.02
N THR A 85 -4.61 -18.69 -4.72
CA THR A 85 -5.13 -17.78 -3.70
C THR A 85 -3.97 -17.00 -3.10
N LEU A 86 -4.00 -15.69 -3.29
CA LEU A 86 -2.94 -14.76 -2.87
C LEU A 86 -3.51 -13.70 -1.93
N LEU A 87 -2.66 -13.20 -1.04
CA LEU A 87 -2.93 -11.98 -0.28
C LEU A 87 -2.55 -10.78 -1.15
N ALA A 88 -3.53 -9.96 -1.53
CA ALA A 88 -3.32 -8.76 -2.30
C ALA A 88 -3.39 -7.52 -1.39
N VAL A 89 -2.38 -6.66 -1.48
CA VAL A 89 -2.30 -5.37 -0.79
C VAL A 89 -2.19 -4.26 -1.83
N GLY A 90 -3.09 -3.29 -1.76
CA GLY A 90 -3.09 -2.09 -2.59
C GLY A 90 -2.70 -0.90 -1.73
N THR A 91 -1.73 -0.11 -2.20
CA THR A 91 -1.15 0.97 -1.42
C THR A 91 -1.24 2.33 -2.13
N ALA A 92 -0.93 3.39 -1.39
CA ALA A 92 -0.68 4.72 -1.93
C ALA A 92 0.44 5.43 -1.17
N TYR A 93 1.25 6.21 -1.89
CA TYR A 93 2.20 7.14 -1.28
C TYR A 93 1.52 8.47 -0.96
N VAL A 94 1.48 8.84 0.33
CA VAL A 94 0.86 10.06 0.84
C VAL A 94 1.94 11.11 1.09
N GLN A 95 2.18 11.95 0.08
CA GLN A 95 3.29 12.91 0.04
C GLN A 95 2.82 14.38 -0.09
N GLY A 96 1.53 14.63 0.10
CA GLY A 96 0.88 15.93 -0.14
C GLY A 96 0.06 15.95 -1.45
N GLU A 97 -0.78 16.97 -1.60
CA GLU A 97 -1.72 17.06 -2.74
C GLU A 97 -1.07 17.48 -4.06
N ASP A 98 0.01 18.28 -3.98
CA ASP A 98 0.77 18.74 -5.16
C ASP A 98 1.69 17.65 -5.73
N VAL A 99 1.86 16.54 -5.02
CA VAL A 99 2.65 15.40 -5.49
C VAL A 99 1.74 14.45 -6.24
N ALA A 100 2.14 14.09 -7.46
CA ALA A 100 1.40 13.13 -8.27
C ALA A 100 1.18 11.81 -7.51
N ALA A 101 -0.09 11.43 -7.33
CA ALA A 101 -0.45 10.22 -6.60
C ALA A 101 0.13 8.97 -7.28
N ARG A 102 0.73 8.10 -6.47
CA ARG A 102 1.29 6.80 -6.87
C ARG A 102 0.91 5.75 -5.83
N GLY A 103 0.94 4.49 -6.22
CA GLY A 103 0.63 3.37 -5.34
C GLY A 103 1.20 2.07 -5.86
N ARG A 104 1.21 1.02 -5.03
CA ARG A 104 1.70 -0.30 -5.43
C ARG A 104 0.60 -1.35 -5.33
N ILE A 105 0.69 -2.32 -6.23
CA ILE A 105 0.05 -3.62 -6.06
C ILE A 105 1.11 -4.56 -5.52
N LEU A 106 0.84 -5.16 -4.37
CA LEU A 106 1.66 -6.21 -3.78
C LEU A 106 0.84 -7.49 -3.73
N LEU A 107 1.36 -8.60 -4.24
CA LEU A 107 0.76 -9.92 -4.09
C LEU A 107 1.71 -10.81 -3.31
N PHE A 108 1.16 -11.51 -2.31
CA PHE A 108 1.88 -12.45 -1.49
C PHE A 108 1.26 -13.84 -1.57
N SER A 109 2.11 -14.84 -1.72
CA SER A 109 1.75 -16.24 -1.50
C SER A 109 1.87 -16.55 -0.01
N LEU A 110 0.86 -17.21 0.54
CA LEU A 110 0.87 -17.67 1.92
C LEU A 110 1.32 -19.13 1.97
N GLY A 111 2.50 -19.36 2.53
CA GLY A 111 3.07 -20.68 2.76
C GLY A 111 2.29 -21.45 3.82
N LYS A 112 2.35 -22.78 3.75
CA LYS A 112 1.76 -23.67 4.76
C LYS A 112 2.73 -24.04 5.89
N ASN A 113 4.01 -23.68 5.74
CA ASN A 113 5.05 -24.09 6.66
C ASN A 113 5.15 -23.09 7.82
N THR A 114 4.73 -23.53 9.01
CA THR A 114 4.66 -22.74 10.24
C THR A 114 6.00 -22.60 10.97
N ASP A 115 7.04 -23.32 10.54
CA ASP A 115 8.29 -23.41 11.30
C ASP A 115 9.23 -22.22 11.05
N ASN A 116 9.04 -21.49 9.94
CA ASN A 116 9.80 -20.28 9.62
C ASN A 116 8.86 -19.12 9.26
N PRO A 117 8.75 -18.07 10.12
CA PRO A 117 7.97 -16.87 9.86
C PRO A 117 8.21 -16.21 8.50
N GLN A 118 9.46 -16.21 8.01
CA GLN A 118 9.80 -15.66 6.71
C GLN A 118 9.37 -16.55 5.53
N ALA A 119 9.10 -17.84 5.78
CA ALA A 119 8.54 -18.75 4.77
C ALA A 119 7.01 -18.72 4.73
N LEU A 120 6.36 -18.08 5.71
CA LEU A 120 4.89 -17.98 5.76
C LEU A 120 4.34 -17.04 4.68
N VAL A 121 5.11 -16.03 4.30
CA VAL A 121 4.67 -14.98 3.37
C VAL A 121 5.78 -14.72 2.38
N SER A 122 5.51 -14.95 1.10
CA SER A 122 6.45 -14.69 0.02
C SER A 122 5.85 -13.66 -0.92
N GLU A 123 6.54 -12.54 -1.12
CA GLU A 123 6.18 -11.58 -2.17
C GLU A 123 6.39 -12.22 -3.54
N VAL A 124 5.31 -12.37 -4.30
CA VAL A 124 5.35 -12.95 -5.66
C VAL A 124 5.19 -11.89 -6.74
N TYR A 125 4.70 -10.71 -6.38
CA TYR A 125 4.55 -9.58 -7.30
C TYR A 125 4.56 -8.26 -6.54
N SER A 126 5.28 -7.29 -7.09
CA SER A 126 5.33 -5.92 -6.59
C SER A 126 5.48 -4.98 -7.77
N LYS A 127 4.51 -4.09 -7.95
CA LYS A 127 4.57 -3.10 -9.03
C LYS A 127 3.95 -1.78 -8.61
N GLU A 128 4.72 -0.72 -8.77
CA GLU A 128 4.24 0.65 -8.65
C GLU A 128 3.47 1.09 -9.90
N LEU A 129 2.38 1.81 -9.69
CA LEU A 129 1.49 2.32 -10.71
C LEU A 129 1.18 3.80 -10.46
N LYS A 130 0.73 4.48 -11.53
CA LYS A 130 0.20 5.83 -11.44
C LYS A 130 -1.16 5.80 -10.73
N GLY A 131 -1.36 6.67 -9.75
CA GLY A 131 -2.56 6.71 -8.93
C GLY A 131 -2.52 5.73 -7.75
N ALA A 132 -3.26 6.07 -6.70
CA ALA A 132 -3.47 5.21 -5.54
C ALA A 132 -4.18 3.91 -5.93
N ILE A 133 -3.76 2.79 -5.33
CA ILE A 133 -4.46 1.51 -5.48
C ILE A 133 -5.52 1.40 -4.37
N SER A 134 -6.69 1.98 -4.62
CA SER A 134 -7.69 2.21 -3.57
C SER A 134 -8.59 1.00 -3.28
N ALA A 135 -8.78 0.10 -4.24
CA ALA A 135 -9.58 -1.11 -4.05
C ALA A 135 -9.14 -2.23 -4.99
N MET A 136 -9.29 -3.48 -4.54
CA MET A 136 -9.03 -4.66 -5.35
C MET A 136 -10.05 -5.76 -5.07
N ALA A 137 -10.33 -6.60 -6.08
CA ALA A 137 -11.19 -7.77 -5.95
C ALA A 137 -10.81 -8.84 -6.98
N SER A 138 -11.10 -10.10 -6.67
CA SER A 138 -11.05 -11.17 -7.68
C SER A 138 -12.36 -11.22 -8.46
N LEU A 139 -12.27 -11.25 -9.79
CA LEU A 139 -13.41 -11.42 -10.69
C LEU A 139 -13.10 -12.55 -11.67
N GLN A 140 -13.75 -13.71 -11.50
CA GLN A 140 -13.62 -14.85 -12.42
C GLN A 140 -12.14 -15.21 -12.76
N GLY A 141 -11.30 -15.34 -11.72
CA GLY A 141 -9.87 -15.64 -11.90
C GLY A 141 -9.00 -14.48 -12.39
N HIS A 142 -9.54 -13.26 -12.49
CA HIS A 142 -8.80 -12.05 -12.82
C HIS A 142 -8.72 -11.14 -11.59
N LEU A 143 -7.74 -10.24 -11.60
CA LEU A 143 -7.61 -9.21 -10.57
C LEU A 143 -8.21 -7.90 -11.08
N LEU A 144 -9.28 -7.44 -10.46
CA LEU A 144 -9.85 -6.12 -10.68
C LEU A 144 -9.17 -5.14 -9.74
N VAL A 145 -8.65 -4.04 -10.28
CA VAL A 145 -7.87 -3.05 -9.53
C VAL A 145 -8.42 -1.65 -9.81
N ALA A 146 -8.79 -0.92 -8.77
CA ALA A 146 -9.00 0.52 -8.85
C ALA A 146 -7.66 1.24 -8.68
N SER A 147 -7.26 2.00 -9.68
CA SER A 147 -6.00 2.74 -9.77
C SER A 147 -6.31 4.18 -10.18
N GLY A 148 -6.28 5.10 -9.21
CA GLY A 148 -6.70 6.48 -9.43
C GLY A 148 -8.11 6.56 -10.04
N PRO A 149 -8.30 7.22 -11.19
CA PRO A 149 -9.60 7.35 -11.86
C PRO A 149 -9.93 6.17 -12.79
N LYS A 150 -9.24 5.03 -12.68
CA LYS A 150 -9.44 3.86 -13.55
C LYS A 150 -9.75 2.62 -12.75
N ILE A 151 -10.60 1.76 -13.28
CA ILE A 151 -10.72 0.36 -12.87
C ILE A 151 -10.12 -0.49 -13.99
N ILE A 152 -9.17 -1.36 -13.67
CA ILE A 152 -8.42 -2.16 -14.63
C ILE A 152 -8.55 -3.63 -14.26
N LEU A 153 -8.94 -4.46 -15.24
CA LEU A 153 -8.98 -5.91 -15.12
C LEU A 153 -7.64 -6.49 -15.57
N HIS A 154 -7.01 -7.31 -14.74
CA HIS A 154 -5.71 -7.92 -14.99
C HIS A 154 -5.78 -9.44 -15.05
N LYS A 155 -5.01 -10.04 -15.96
CA LYS A 155 -4.68 -11.47 -15.98
C LYS A 155 -3.40 -11.73 -15.21
N TRP A 156 -3.37 -12.82 -14.45
CA TRP A 156 -2.21 -13.28 -13.70
C TRP A 156 -1.46 -14.37 -14.49
N THR A 157 -0.14 -14.27 -14.57
CA THR A 157 0.73 -15.27 -15.23
C THR A 157 1.55 -16.12 -14.26
N GLY A 158 1.42 -15.90 -12.96
CA GLY A 158 2.33 -16.44 -11.94
C GLY A 158 3.48 -15.50 -11.58
N THR A 159 3.77 -14.53 -12.45
CA THR A 159 4.86 -13.56 -12.25
C THR A 159 4.49 -12.13 -12.63
N GLU A 160 3.47 -11.94 -13.47
CA GLU A 160 3.08 -10.63 -13.99
C GLU A 160 1.56 -10.45 -13.98
N LEU A 161 1.13 -9.19 -13.83
CA LEU A 161 -0.23 -8.75 -14.07
C LEU A 161 -0.32 -8.00 -15.40
N ASN A 162 -1.10 -8.58 -16.32
CA ASN A 162 -1.34 -8.01 -17.64
C ASN A 162 -2.74 -7.41 -17.72
N GLY A 163 -2.83 -6.09 -17.93
CA GLY A 163 -4.10 -5.40 -18.10
C GLY A 163 -4.80 -5.85 -19.38
N VAL A 164 -6.07 -6.25 -19.28
CA VAL A 164 -6.86 -6.76 -20.41
C VAL A 164 -8.11 -5.96 -20.71
N ALA A 165 -8.59 -5.17 -19.74
CA ALA A 165 -9.68 -4.23 -19.92
C ALA A 165 -9.56 -3.10 -18.91
N PHE A 166 -10.14 -1.95 -19.21
CA PHE A 166 -10.26 -0.85 -18.25
C PHE A 166 -11.57 -0.09 -18.42
N PHE A 167 -11.94 0.62 -17.35
CA PHE A 167 -13.04 1.55 -17.31
C PHE A 167 -12.57 2.84 -16.62
N ASP A 168 -12.75 3.98 -17.27
CA ASP A 168 -12.55 5.28 -16.64
C ASP A 168 -13.73 5.57 -15.72
N VAL A 169 -13.48 6.10 -14.51
CA VAL A 169 -14.49 6.41 -13.49
C VAL A 169 -14.62 7.93 -13.33
N PRO A 170 -15.43 8.63 -14.14
CA PRO A 170 -15.69 10.05 -13.95
C PRO A 170 -16.74 10.27 -12.86
N PRO A 171 -16.65 11.31 -12.01
CA PRO A 171 -15.47 11.94 -11.40
C PRO A 171 -15.18 11.36 -10.00
N LEU A 172 -15.45 10.07 -9.79
CA LEU A 172 -15.51 9.48 -8.44
C LEU A 172 -14.23 8.70 -8.10
N HIS A 173 -13.80 8.81 -6.85
CA HIS A 173 -12.76 7.95 -6.28
C HIS A 173 -13.38 6.62 -5.85
N VAL A 174 -12.88 5.51 -6.41
CA VAL A 174 -13.36 4.17 -6.06
C VAL A 174 -12.84 3.80 -4.68
N VAL A 175 -13.74 3.64 -3.70
CA VAL A 175 -13.40 3.29 -2.31
C VAL A 175 -13.53 1.79 -2.02
N SER A 176 -14.33 1.07 -2.81
CA SER A 176 -14.52 -0.37 -2.63
C SER A 176 -14.98 -1.04 -3.93
N LEU A 177 -14.65 -2.33 -4.07
CA LEU A 177 -15.13 -3.21 -5.12
C LEU A 177 -15.76 -4.43 -4.43
N ASN A 178 -17.07 -4.57 -4.51
CA ASN A 178 -17.82 -5.68 -3.95
C ASN A 178 -18.35 -6.53 -5.12
N ILE A 179 -17.93 -7.79 -5.17
CA ILE A 179 -18.22 -8.75 -6.24
C ILE A 179 -18.73 -10.04 -5.61
#